data_AF-A0A852RKA8-F1
#
_entry.id   AF-A0A852RKA8-F1
#
_cell.length_a   1.000
_cell.length_b   1.000
_cell.length_c   1.000
_cell.angle_alpha   90.00
_cell.angle_beta   90.00
_cell.angle_gamma   90.00
#
_symmetry.space_group_name_H-M   'P 1'
#
loop_
_entity.id
_entity.type
_entity.pdbx_description
1 polymer ?
#
loop_
_entity_poly.entity_id
_entity_poly.type
_entity_poly.pdbx_seq_one_letter_code
_entity_poly.pdbx_strand_id
1 'polypeptide(L)'
;MNRRTALPAVVLLTSSVLLAGCGGDDEPQRPSSTPTAASSSGRPTPFAHEGTTQDAGPVLDAVAAALRTAGRVKVSASLAGGPARELTIDTTQVAAALDAVTVEQLVHIGPEQVGGVATEHYRITLDPRAALAGITLPAQVQAMLPDTLDADVWLDGQSRPVKVTAEPGVELALSYDLSAP
;
A
#
# COMPACT_ATOMS: atom_id res chain seq x y z
N MET A 1 -15.30 47.78 -3.03
CA MET A 1 -16.50 47.05 -2.59
C MET A 1 -16.20 45.56 -2.57
N ASN A 2 -16.42 44.87 -1.44
CA ASN A 2 -17.22 43.65 -1.34
C ASN A 2 -17.19 43.12 0.10
N ARG A 3 -18.39 42.81 0.60
CA ARG A 3 -18.77 42.79 2.01
C ARG A 3 -18.39 41.47 2.67
N ARG A 4 -17.79 41.55 3.85
CA ARG A 4 -17.67 40.46 4.82
C ARG A 4 -19.00 40.32 5.55
N THR A 5 -19.53 39.10 5.65
CA THR A 5 -20.63 38.76 6.55
C THR A 5 -20.22 37.56 7.38
N ALA A 6 -20.12 37.80 8.69
CA ALA A 6 -19.98 36.82 9.75
C ALA A 6 -21.35 36.52 10.38
N LEU A 7 -21.35 35.53 11.31
CA LEU A 7 -22.35 35.19 12.36
C LEU A 7 -23.11 33.84 12.13
N PRO A 8 -23.73 33.21 13.16
CA PRO A 8 -23.09 32.29 14.11
C PRO A 8 -23.98 31.05 14.52
N ALA A 9 -23.55 30.32 15.55
CA ALA A 9 -24.36 29.63 16.59
C ALA A 9 -24.95 28.21 16.38
N VAL A 10 -24.39 27.27 17.15
CA VAL A 10 -25.01 26.31 18.12
C VAL A 10 -26.40 25.72 17.85
N VAL A 11 -26.47 24.37 17.80
CA VAL A 11 -27.64 23.58 18.22
C VAL A 11 -27.20 22.34 19.01
N LEU A 12 -27.64 22.24 20.26
CA LEU A 12 -27.72 21.04 21.11
C LEU A 12 -29.06 20.33 20.84
N LEU A 13 -29.14 18.99 20.92
CA LEU A 13 -30.32 18.14 21.23
C LEU A 13 -29.86 16.65 21.24
N THR A 14 -29.62 15.97 22.37
CA THR A 14 -30.52 15.29 23.36
C THR A 14 -30.98 13.86 23.00
N SER A 15 -30.60 12.93 23.90
CA SER A 15 -31.44 11.90 24.56
C SER A 15 -31.73 10.52 23.92
N SER A 16 -31.03 9.52 24.45
CA SER A 16 -31.48 8.31 25.19
C SER A 16 -32.75 7.53 24.81
N VAL A 17 -32.59 6.21 24.64
CA VAL A 17 -33.62 5.20 24.99
C VAL A 17 -32.97 4.09 25.83
N LEU A 18 -33.46 3.95 27.06
CA LEU A 18 -33.19 2.86 28.00
C LEU A 18 -34.19 1.72 27.71
N LEU A 19 -33.72 0.46 27.64
CA LEU A 19 -34.57 -0.70 27.89
C LEU A 19 -34.12 -1.39 29.17
N ALA A 20 -35.03 -1.41 30.14
CA ALA A 20 -34.98 -2.16 31.37
C ALA A 20 -35.82 -3.44 31.25
N GLY A 21 -35.38 -4.52 31.89
CA GLY A 21 -36.15 -5.74 32.18
C GLY A 21 -35.21 -6.78 32.83
N CYS A 22 -35.20 -6.92 34.16
CA CYS A 22 -35.91 -7.94 34.96
C CYS A 22 -35.29 -9.35 34.76
N GLY A 23 -34.78 -10.12 35.72
CA GLY A 23 -34.76 -10.16 37.19
C GLY A 23 -34.47 -11.62 37.63
N GLY A 24 -33.96 -11.86 38.86
CA GLY A 24 -34.12 -13.15 39.57
C GLY A 24 -32.88 -14.03 39.82
N ASP A 25 -32.66 -14.34 41.10
CA ASP A 25 -31.61 -15.11 41.80
C ASP A 25 -31.50 -16.66 41.54
N ASP A 26 -30.35 -17.22 41.97
CA ASP A 26 -29.90 -18.61 42.36
C ASP A 26 -30.92 -19.78 42.37
N GLU A 27 -30.65 -21.09 42.10
CA GLU A 27 -29.52 -22.02 42.39
C GLU A 27 -29.67 -23.33 41.51
N PRO A 28 -29.02 -24.51 41.76
CA PRO A 28 -27.99 -25.15 40.92
C PRO A 28 -28.42 -26.39 40.10
N GLN A 29 -27.77 -26.64 38.95
CA GLN A 29 -27.66 -28.00 38.36
C GLN A 29 -26.49 -28.13 37.36
N ARG A 30 -25.48 -28.95 37.69
CA ARG A 30 -24.73 -29.76 36.70
C ARG A 30 -25.63 -30.96 36.31
N PRO A 31 -25.47 -31.63 35.14
CA PRO A 31 -24.27 -31.73 34.33
C PRO A 31 -24.45 -31.64 32.79
N SER A 32 -23.30 -31.53 32.10
CA SER A 32 -23.01 -32.06 30.75
C SER A 32 -23.94 -31.70 29.59
N SER A 33 -23.46 -30.82 28.71
CA SER A 33 -23.36 -31.07 27.27
C SER A 33 -22.50 -29.99 26.64
N THR A 34 -21.38 -30.39 26.06
CA THR A 34 -20.48 -29.57 25.26
C THR A 34 -21.20 -29.07 24.01
N PRO A 35 -21.38 -27.76 23.78
CA PRO A 35 -21.39 -27.25 22.44
C PRO A 35 -19.92 -27.02 22.05
N THR A 36 -19.43 -27.86 21.14
CA THR A 36 -18.28 -27.53 20.31
C THR A 36 -18.61 -26.22 19.61
N ALA A 37 -18.22 -25.11 20.21
CA ALA A 37 -18.13 -23.84 19.52
C ALA A 37 -17.06 -24.04 18.46
N ALA A 38 -17.51 -24.23 17.22
CA ALA A 38 -16.70 -23.95 16.05
C ALA A 38 -16.38 -22.46 16.11
N SER A 39 -15.36 -22.10 16.88
CA SER A 39 -14.63 -20.87 16.66
C SER A 39 -14.04 -21.01 15.28
N SER A 40 -14.74 -20.41 14.31
CA SER A 40 -14.13 -19.95 13.09
C SER A 40 -13.00 -19.00 13.51
N SER A 41 -11.82 -19.59 13.74
CA SER A 41 -10.54 -18.90 13.64
C SER A 41 -10.41 -18.47 12.19
N GLY A 42 -11.16 -17.43 11.82
CA GLY A 42 -10.80 -16.55 10.73
C GLY A 42 -9.50 -15.93 11.19
N ARG A 43 -8.39 -16.60 10.85
CA ARG A 43 -7.03 -16.15 11.07
C ARG A 43 -6.98 -14.74 10.47
N PRO A 44 -6.87 -13.65 11.26
CA PRO A 44 -6.49 -12.40 10.65
C PRO A 44 -5.14 -12.70 10.00
N THR A 45 -5.08 -12.52 8.68
CA THR A 45 -3.79 -12.44 7.99
C THR A 45 -2.93 -11.48 8.79
N PRO A 46 -1.70 -11.87 9.17
CA PRO A 46 -0.82 -10.98 9.92
C PRO A 46 -0.41 -9.87 8.96
N PHE A 47 -1.23 -8.83 8.84
CA PHE A 47 -0.79 -7.56 8.32
C PHE A 47 0.25 -7.04 9.30
N ALA A 48 1.41 -6.71 8.76
CA ALA A 48 2.60 -6.38 9.51
C ALA A 48 2.34 -5.24 10.50
N HIS A 49 3.08 -5.23 11.60
CA HIS A 49 3.07 -4.11 12.53
C HIS A 49 3.74 -2.90 11.86
N GLU A 50 3.04 -1.77 11.80
CA GLU A 50 3.55 -0.49 11.31
C GLU A 50 4.92 -0.18 11.94
N GLY A 51 5.88 0.23 11.11
CA GLY A 51 7.22 0.63 11.54
C GLY A 51 8.24 -0.50 11.76
N THR A 52 7.95 -1.73 11.34
CA THR A 52 8.93 -2.84 11.40
C THR A 52 9.67 -2.98 10.06
N THR A 53 11.00 -3.09 10.11
CA THR A 53 11.78 -3.54 8.95
C THR A 53 11.36 -4.96 8.61
N GLN A 54 10.75 -5.13 7.44
CA GLN A 54 10.17 -6.39 7.01
C GLN A 54 11.12 -7.10 6.04
N ASP A 55 11.07 -8.44 6.01
CA ASP A 55 11.71 -9.19 4.92
C ASP A 55 11.04 -8.79 3.60
N ALA A 56 11.83 -8.25 2.68
CA ALA A 56 11.33 -7.70 1.43
C ALA A 56 10.90 -8.77 0.43
N GLY A 57 11.42 -10.00 0.55
CA GLY A 57 11.21 -11.08 -0.41
C GLY A 57 9.73 -11.35 -0.69
N PRO A 58 8.90 -11.68 0.33
CA PRO A 58 7.49 -11.97 0.12
C PRO A 58 6.68 -10.83 -0.53
N VAL A 59 7.02 -9.57 -0.22
CA VAL A 59 6.32 -8.41 -0.80
C VAL A 59 6.72 -8.22 -2.25
N LEU A 60 8.02 -8.32 -2.56
CA LEU A 60 8.51 -8.24 -3.93
C LEU A 60 7.99 -9.38 -4.80
N ASP A 61 7.95 -10.61 -4.28
CA ASP A 61 7.38 -11.77 -4.97
C ASP A 61 5.89 -11.55 -5.31
N ALA A 62 5.12 -11.04 -4.34
CA ALA A 62 3.70 -10.75 -4.54
C ALA A 62 3.50 -9.66 -5.60
N VAL A 63 4.29 -8.59 -5.55
CA VAL A 63 4.25 -7.50 -6.55
C VAL A 63 4.65 -8.00 -7.93
N ALA A 64 5.74 -8.78 -8.03
CA ALA A 64 6.19 -9.35 -9.29
C ALA A 64 5.14 -10.31 -9.87
N ALA A 65 4.51 -11.14 -9.04
CA ALA A 65 3.41 -12.01 -9.47
C ALA A 65 2.20 -11.20 -9.97
N ALA A 66 1.81 -10.15 -9.25
CA ALA A 66 0.70 -9.27 -9.64
C ALA A 66 0.99 -8.49 -10.94
N LEU A 67 2.24 -8.06 -11.14
CA LEU A 67 2.66 -7.42 -12.39
C LEU A 67 2.66 -8.40 -13.55
N ARG A 68 3.12 -9.65 -13.37
CA ARG A 68 3.07 -10.66 -14.45
C ARG A 68 1.65 -10.94 -14.93
N THR A 69 0.64 -10.88 -14.06
CA THR A 69 -0.77 -11.10 -14.43
C THR A 69 -1.43 -9.87 -15.05
N ALA A 70 -0.95 -8.65 -14.76
CA ALA A 70 -1.52 -7.41 -15.28
C ALA A 70 -1.29 -7.18 -16.79
N GLY A 71 -0.26 -7.79 -17.38
CA GLY A 71 0.07 -7.67 -18.81
C GLY A 71 0.58 -6.29 -19.23
N ARG A 72 -0.32 -5.33 -19.49
CA ARG A 72 0.03 -3.96 -19.91
C ARG A 72 -0.71 -2.94 -19.08
N VAL A 73 0.01 -1.94 -18.61
CA VAL A 73 -0.55 -0.89 -17.74
C VAL A 73 -0.24 0.48 -18.31
N LYS A 74 -1.16 1.41 -18.08
CA LYS A 74 -0.91 2.83 -18.33
C LYS A 74 -0.23 3.41 -17.10
N VAL A 75 0.90 4.07 -17.32
CA VAL A 75 1.67 4.75 -16.28
C VAL A 75 1.72 6.22 -16.63
N SER A 76 1.30 7.06 -15.70
CA SER A 76 1.54 8.49 -15.74
C SER A 76 2.82 8.77 -14.96
N ALA A 77 3.88 9.19 -15.66
CA ALA A 77 5.20 9.43 -15.08
C ALA A 77 5.54 10.92 -15.05
N SER A 78 5.95 11.45 -13.90
CA SER A 78 6.51 12.79 -13.72
C SER A 78 7.95 12.68 -13.20
N LEU A 79 8.82 13.57 -13.70
CA LEU A 79 10.20 13.71 -13.24
C LEU A 79 10.43 15.13 -12.73
N ALA A 80 11.02 15.25 -11.55
CA ALA A 80 11.36 16.48 -10.85
C ALA A 80 10.19 17.50 -10.80
N GLY A 81 8.96 17.02 -10.60
CA GLY A 81 7.75 17.86 -10.58
C GLY A 81 7.34 18.42 -11.95
N GLY A 82 7.91 17.88 -13.04
CA GLY A 82 7.54 18.22 -14.41
C GLY A 82 6.16 17.70 -14.83
N PRO A 83 5.68 18.04 -16.05
CA PRO A 83 4.39 17.55 -16.54
C PRO A 83 4.41 16.03 -16.66
N ALA A 84 3.35 15.39 -16.18
CA ALA A 84 3.21 13.95 -16.28
C ALA A 84 3.07 13.51 -17.74
N ARG A 85 3.69 12.39 -18.09
CA ARG A 85 3.64 11.78 -19.42
C ARG A 85 3.01 10.40 -19.31
N GLU A 86 2.01 10.13 -20.15
CA GLU A 86 1.39 8.81 -20.21
C GLU A 86 2.26 7.86 -21.06
N LEU A 87 2.52 6.67 -20.51
CA LEU A 87 3.32 5.61 -21.08
C LEU A 87 2.57 4.29 -20.92
N THR A 88 2.60 3.42 -21.92
CA THR A 88 2.12 2.05 -21.77
C THR A 88 3.32 1.14 -21.54
N ILE A 89 3.35 0.46 -20.41
CA ILE A 89 4.46 -0.42 -20.02
C ILE A 89 3.99 -1.86 -20.02
N ASP A 90 4.84 -2.75 -20.55
CA ASP A 90 4.67 -4.19 -20.40
C ASP A 90 5.15 -4.61 -19.00
N THR A 91 4.22 -5.08 -18.17
CA THR A 91 4.49 -5.36 -16.76
C THR A 91 5.32 -6.63 -16.56
N THR A 92 5.44 -7.49 -17.58
CA THR A 92 6.31 -8.67 -17.49
C THR A 92 7.78 -8.29 -17.40
N GLN A 93 8.19 -7.22 -18.12
CA GLN A 93 9.55 -6.70 -18.02
C GLN A 93 9.81 -6.03 -16.68
N VAL A 94 8.81 -5.34 -16.13
CA VAL A 94 8.91 -4.75 -14.79
C VAL A 94 9.05 -5.83 -13.73
N ALA A 95 8.25 -6.90 -13.81
CA ALA A 95 8.35 -8.02 -12.88
C ALA A 95 9.73 -8.71 -12.95
N ALA A 96 10.27 -8.92 -14.15
CA ALA A 96 11.61 -9.47 -14.33
C ALA A 96 12.70 -8.54 -13.77
N ALA A 97 12.52 -7.23 -13.89
CA ALA A 97 13.44 -6.26 -13.29
C ALA A 97 13.38 -6.31 -11.76
N LEU A 98 12.19 -6.47 -11.17
CA LEU A 98 12.04 -6.61 -9.72
C LEU A 98 12.73 -7.85 -9.17
N ASP A 99 12.75 -8.97 -9.90
CA ASP A 99 13.49 -10.18 -9.49
C ASP A 99 15.01 -9.93 -9.40
N ALA A 100 15.53 -8.95 -10.14
CA ALA A 100 16.94 -8.59 -10.16
C ALA A 100 17.29 -7.45 -9.18
N VAL A 101 16.29 -6.76 -8.63
CA VAL A 101 16.52 -5.65 -7.69
C VAL A 101 16.84 -6.21 -6.31
N THR A 102 17.92 -5.72 -5.74
CA THR A 102 18.24 -5.96 -4.32
C THR A 102 17.66 -4.84 -3.49
N VAL A 103 16.69 -5.17 -2.63
CA VAL A 103 16.15 -4.25 -1.63
C VAL A 103 16.97 -4.37 -0.36
N GLU A 104 17.57 -3.27 0.08
CA GLU A 104 18.33 -3.20 1.32
C GLU A 104 17.40 -3.12 2.53
N GLN A 105 16.31 -2.36 2.39
CA GLN A 105 15.35 -2.16 3.47
C GLN A 105 13.93 -2.02 2.94
N LEU A 106 12.99 -2.69 3.58
CA LEU A 106 11.56 -2.50 3.39
C LEU A 106 10.94 -2.13 4.74
N VAL A 107 10.21 -1.03 4.79
CA VAL A 107 9.47 -0.57 5.97
C VAL A 107 8.00 -0.43 5.60
N HIS A 108 7.13 -1.13 6.33
CA HIS A 108 5.69 -0.95 6.22
C HIS A 108 5.29 0.30 7.01
N ILE A 109 4.72 1.28 6.32
CA ILE A 109 4.31 2.57 6.91
C ILE A 109 2.89 2.47 7.44
N GLY A 110 1.99 1.83 6.67
CA GLY A 110 0.59 1.64 7.06
C GLY A 110 -0.38 1.85 5.90
N PRO A 111 -1.70 1.80 6.17
CA PRO A 111 -2.72 1.97 5.16
C PRO A 111 -2.88 3.44 4.73
N GLU A 112 -3.01 3.69 3.43
CA GLU A 112 -3.29 5.00 2.84
C GLU A 112 -4.30 4.86 1.69
N GLN A 113 -5.06 5.91 1.40
CA GLN A 113 -5.89 5.98 0.19
C GLN A 113 -5.22 6.81 -0.89
N VAL A 114 -5.04 6.22 -2.07
CA VAL A 114 -4.49 6.90 -3.26
C VAL A 114 -5.53 6.89 -4.37
N GLY A 115 -5.99 8.08 -4.77
CA GLY A 115 -6.99 8.20 -5.86
C GLY A 115 -8.31 7.47 -5.59
N GLY A 116 -8.70 7.29 -4.33
CA GLY A 116 -9.89 6.54 -3.92
C GLY A 116 -9.70 5.02 -3.86
N VAL A 117 -8.48 4.52 -4.11
CA VAL A 117 -8.11 3.11 -3.94
C VAL A 117 -7.48 2.94 -2.55
N ALA A 118 -7.97 1.97 -1.78
CA ALA A 118 -7.33 1.58 -0.52
C ALA A 118 -6.01 0.86 -0.82
N THR A 119 -4.92 1.33 -0.20
CA THR A 119 -3.57 0.84 -0.42
C THR A 119 -2.81 0.66 0.89
N GLU A 120 -1.79 -0.21 0.87
CA GLU A 120 -0.76 -0.31 1.89
C GLU A 120 0.48 0.44 1.41
N HIS A 121 0.99 1.36 2.22
CA HIS A 121 2.17 2.18 1.94
C HIS A 121 3.42 1.54 2.53
N TYR A 122 4.44 1.42 1.68
CA TYR A 122 5.76 0.93 2.06
C TYR A 122 6.82 1.93 1.61
N ARG A 123 7.88 2.03 2.42
CA ARG A 123 9.13 2.67 2.03
C ARG A 123 10.19 1.60 1.77
N ILE A 124 10.91 1.77 0.67
CA ILE A 124 11.92 0.86 0.15
C ILE A 124 13.22 1.64 -0.01
N THR A 125 14.31 1.10 0.50
CA THR A 125 15.67 1.57 0.19
C THR A 125 16.33 0.52 -0.67
N LEU A 126 16.84 0.94 -1.83
CA LEU A 126 17.50 0.07 -2.80
C LEU A 126 18.84 0.63 -3.25
N ASP A 127 19.78 -0.26 -3.57
CA ASP A 127 21.07 0.10 -4.16
C ASP A 127 20.91 0.15 -5.70
N PRO A 128 20.88 1.35 -6.33
CA PRO A 128 20.74 1.47 -7.77
C PRO A 128 21.97 0.92 -8.51
N ARG A 129 23.14 0.82 -7.89
CA ARG A 129 24.34 0.22 -8.50
C ARG A 129 24.24 -1.29 -8.53
N ALA A 130 23.69 -1.91 -7.49
CA ALA A 130 23.38 -3.33 -7.49
C ALA A 130 22.31 -3.66 -8.55
N ALA A 131 21.25 -2.86 -8.66
CA ALA A 131 20.21 -3.04 -9.67
C ALA A 131 20.72 -2.90 -11.12
N LEU A 132 21.79 -2.12 -11.32
CA LEU A 132 22.43 -1.92 -12.61
C LEU A 132 23.70 -2.78 -12.80
N ALA A 133 23.97 -3.71 -11.88
CA ALA A 133 25.12 -4.59 -11.95
C ALA A 133 25.00 -5.47 -13.20
N GLY A 134 25.91 -5.29 -14.15
CA GLY A 134 25.90 -5.97 -15.45
C GLY A 134 25.55 -5.07 -16.65
N ILE A 135 25.10 -3.84 -16.39
CA ILE A 135 24.95 -2.82 -17.43
C ILE A 135 26.18 -1.91 -17.39
N THR A 136 26.93 -1.85 -18.49
CA THR A 136 28.05 -0.89 -18.61
C THR A 136 27.48 0.50 -18.85
N LEU A 137 27.27 1.24 -17.77
CA LEU A 137 26.90 2.65 -17.85
C LEU A 137 28.14 3.52 -18.09
N PRO A 138 28.04 4.63 -18.83
CA PRO A 138 29.11 5.62 -18.91
C PRO A 138 29.52 6.09 -17.50
N ALA A 139 30.81 6.31 -17.26
CA ALA A 139 31.33 6.72 -15.95
C ALA A 139 30.63 7.98 -15.40
N GLN A 140 30.25 8.89 -16.29
CA GLN A 140 29.49 10.09 -15.96
C GLN A 140 28.11 9.77 -15.37
N VAL A 141 27.42 8.74 -15.88
CA VAL A 141 26.11 8.31 -15.36
C VAL A 141 26.30 7.60 -14.02
N GLN A 142 27.32 6.76 -13.88
CA GLN A 142 27.63 6.09 -12.62
C GLN A 142 27.93 7.09 -11.49
N ALA A 143 28.65 8.18 -11.80
CA ALA A 143 28.96 9.24 -10.86
C ALA A 143 27.74 10.10 -10.47
N MET A 144 26.66 10.04 -11.25
CA MET A 144 25.41 10.75 -10.97
C MET A 144 24.36 9.90 -10.26
N LEU A 145 24.57 8.58 -10.16
CA LEU A 145 23.68 7.71 -9.42
C LEU A 145 23.91 7.92 -7.93
N PRO A 146 22.84 8.15 -7.14
CA PRO A 146 22.97 8.19 -5.69
C PRO A 146 23.44 6.82 -5.19
N ASP A 147 24.08 6.79 -4.01
CA ASP A 147 24.51 5.52 -3.41
C ASP A 147 23.32 4.67 -2.97
N THR A 148 22.23 5.33 -2.56
CA THR A 148 20.94 4.70 -2.22
C THR A 148 19.81 5.44 -2.91
N LEU A 149 18.78 4.70 -3.28
CA LEU A 149 17.53 5.25 -3.79
C LEU A 149 16.43 4.91 -2.80
N ASP A 150 15.83 5.94 -2.19
CA ASP A 150 14.62 5.77 -1.40
C ASP A 150 13.41 5.91 -2.31
N ALA A 151 12.52 4.92 -2.23
CA ALA A 151 11.27 4.89 -2.94
C ALA A 151 10.11 4.54 -2.01
N ASP A 152 8.99 5.22 -2.19
CA ASP A 152 7.72 4.86 -1.58
C ASP A 152 6.84 4.16 -2.60
N VAL A 153 6.17 3.09 -2.18
CA VAL A 153 5.22 2.35 -3.01
C VAL A 153 3.91 2.16 -2.27
N TRP A 154 2.81 2.33 -3.00
CA TRP A 154 1.45 2.10 -2.53
C TRP A 154 0.88 0.90 -3.28
N LEU A 155 0.60 -0.17 -2.55
CA LEU A 155 0.10 -1.43 -3.09
C LEU A 155 -1.40 -1.57 -2.81
N ASP A 156 -2.20 -1.92 -3.80
CA ASP A 156 -3.62 -2.25 -3.57
C ASP A 156 -3.80 -3.62 -2.89
N GLY A 157 -5.05 -3.99 -2.58
CA GLY A 157 -5.38 -5.29 -1.98
C GLY A 157 -5.03 -6.51 -2.84
N GLN A 158 -4.56 -6.32 -4.09
CA GLN A 158 -4.06 -7.36 -4.98
C GLN A 158 -2.53 -7.30 -5.14
N SER A 159 -1.84 -6.55 -4.28
CA SER A 159 -0.39 -6.32 -4.34
C SER A 159 0.07 -5.65 -5.63
N ARG A 160 -0.81 -4.90 -6.30
CA ARG A 160 -0.44 -4.12 -7.49
C ARG A 160 -0.02 -2.71 -7.08
N PRO A 161 1.10 -2.19 -7.59
CA PRO A 161 1.50 -0.81 -7.32
C PRO A 161 0.54 0.17 -7.99
N VAL A 162 -0.06 1.06 -7.19
CA VAL A 162 -0.96 2.14 -7.62
C VAL A 162 -0.17 3.45 -7.80
N LYS A 163 0.78 3.69 -6.90
CA LYS A 163 1.68 4.85 -6.92
C LYS A 163 3.07 4.40 -6.52
N VAL A 164 4.07 5.01 -7.13
CA VAL A 164 5.48 4.88 -6.76
C VAL A 164 6.09 6.28 -6.77
N THR A 165 6.78 6.67 -5.72
CA THR A 165 7.60 7.88 -5.70
C THR A 165 9.03 7.50 -5.37
N ALA A 166 10.02 8.11 -6.00
CA ALA A 166 11.42 7.87 -5.70
C ALA A 166 12.21 9.17 -5.74
N GLU A 167 13.17 9.34 -4.84
CA GLU A 167 14.03 10.51 -4.84
C GLU A 167 15.29 10.31 -5.69
N PRO A 168 15.72 11.30 -6.49
CA PRO A 168 15.15 12.64 -6.59
C PRO A 168 13.98 12.75 -7.60
N GLY A 169 12.78 13.05 -7.09
CA GLY A 169 11.67 13.65 -7.84
C GLY A 169 10.95 12.78 -8.89
N VAL A 170 11.05 11.46 -8.82
CA VAL A 170 10.28 10.57 -9.71
C VAL A 170 8.93 10.29 -9.06
N GLU A 171 7.85 10.46 -9.82
CA GLU A 171 6.51 10.03 -9.44
C GLU A 171 5.90 9.22 -10.59
N LEU A 172 5.40 8.03 -10.27
CA LEU A 172 4.70 7.14 -11.19
C LEU A 172 3.33 6.84 -10.60
N ALA A 173 2.28 7.12 -11.35
CA ALA A 173 0.92 6.68 -11.05
C ALA A 173 0.52 5.60 -12.06
N LEU A 174 0.16 4.42 -11.56
CA LEU A 174 -0.18 3.27 -12.39
C LEU A 174 -1.70 3.07 -12.40
N SER A 175 -2.24 2.95 -13.61
CA SER A 175 -3.66 2.67 -13.84
C SER A 175 -3.79 1.32 -14.56
N TYR A 176 -4.53 0.41 -13.93
CA TYR A 176 -4.84 -0.90 -14.47
C TYR A 176 -6.20 -0.84 -15.15
N ASP A 177 -6.27 -1.31 -16.40
CA ASP A 177 -7.55 -1.46 -17.06
C ASP A 177 -8.27 -2.68 -16.45
N LEU A 178 -9.23 -2.41 -15.56
CA LEU A 178 -10.03 -3.45 -14.91
C LEU A 178 -11.06 -4.09 -15.87
N SER A 179 -11.07 -3.73 -17.16
CA SER A 179 -12.01 -4.27 -18.15
C SER A 179 -11.51 -5.54 -18.85
N ALA A 180 -10.33 -6.05 -18.49
CA ALA A 180 -9.86 -7.34 -18.98
C ALA A 180 -10.56 -8.50 -18.22
N PRO A 181 -11.19 -9.45 -18.93
CA PRO A 181 -12.10 -10.47 -18.40
C PRO A 181 -11.42 -11.58 -17.60
#